data_AF-A0A2M4AQP3-F1
#
_entry.id   AF-A0A2M4AQP3-F1
#
_cell.length_a   1.000
_cell.length_b   1.000
_cell.length_c   1.000
_cell.angle_alpha   90.00
_cell.angle_beta   90.00
_cell.angle_gamma   90.00
#
_symmetry.space_group_name_H-M   'P 1'
#
loop_
_entity.id
_entity.type
_entity.pdbx_description
1 polymer ?
#
loop_
_entity_poly.entity_id
_entity_poly.type
_entity_poly.pdbx_seq_one_letter_code
_entity_poly.pdbx_strand_id
1 'polypeptide(L)'
;SSSSVFTTAVSGTQSTASLTLVNPYEELLPNDDYTSLIDLRDFKFTINYDYCGSGSVGGRSSTGSTSSNSASSSSSSNNISGRRMNPASGTLDRSTLTPASGAWSSRKRRSRGGVSESLKRDGNALRRSRSTSRSAPLVLVLVHSAPANVEKRNTIRSTWGRPDSRARLIFLLGAVNSSDAQRAIEKESLKNDDIVQGSFVDAYRNMTYKHVMALKWYHYHCPDARYVLKVDDDVFINTPVLYDVLQLVAPQRNLLLCELKQKLSVKRTHRSKWFVSWREYPARYYPPHCPGYSILYSADVARGLYRVAQRQPYFWIDDVHITGTVAHYANLTITPMDGLYLDEEQRNDLLNHKLNATGLVFFFTHPNLPMNEIRRMWQAVTEPKDSRR
;
A
#
# COMPACT_ATOMS: atom_id res chain seq x y z
N SER A 1 -1.77 -75.67 47.34
CA SER A 1 -0.38 -75.56 46.88
C SER A 1 -0.20 -74.18 46.23
N SER A 2 0.20 -73.16 47.00
CA SER A 2 1.60 -72.67 47.04
C SER A 2 2.09 -72.24 45.65
N SER A 3 2.01 -70.96 45.27
CA SER A 3 3.01 -69.88 45.49
C SER A 3 3.22 -69.24 44.09
N SER A 4 3.53 -67.98 43.81
CA SER A 4 4.09 -66.87 44.57
C SER A 4 3.97 -65.59 43.74
N VAL A 5 3.92 -64.48 44.47
CA VAL A 5 4.00 -63.06 44.08
C VAL A 5 5.21 -62.74 43.20
N PHE A 6 5.04 -61.86 42.21
CA PHE A 6 6.00 -60.79 41.91
C PHE A 6 5.26 -59.52 41.48
N THR A 7 5.32 -58.53 42.37
CA THR A 7 5.07 -57.11 42.13
C THR A 7 6.23 -56.49 41.37
N THR A 8 5.92 -55.77 40.28
CA THR A 8 6.69 -54.61 39.84
C THR A 8 5.70 -53.47 39.56
N ALA A 9 5.76 -52.45 40.41
CA ALA A 9 5.15 -51.16 40.14
C ALA A 9 5.91 -50.48 38.99
N VAL A 10 5.21 -50.07 37.94
CA VAL A 10 5.72 -49.08 36.99
C VAL A 10 4.82 -47.86 37.09
N SER A 11 5.47 -46.75 37.44
CA SER A 11 4.89 -45.43 37.60
C SER A 11 4.32 -44.90 36.29
N GLY A 12 3.35 -44.01 36.42
CA GLY A 12 2.55 -43.49 35.34
C GLY A 12 3.30 -42.74 34.25
N THR A 13 2.68 -42.74 33.07
CA THR A 13 2.27 -41.55 32.30
C THR A 13 1.57 -42.07 31.05
N GLN A 14 0.27 -42.34 31.13
CA GLN A 14 -0.53 -42.49 29.90
C GLN A 14 -0.67 -41.10 29.30
N SER A 15 0.21 -40.77 28.36
CA SER A 15 0.04 -39.64 27.46
C SER A 15 -1.17 -39.93 26.58
N THR A 16 -2.34 -39.48 27.00
CA THR A 16 -3.48 -39.32 26.10
C THR A 16 -3.09 -38.23 25.10
N ALA A 17 -2.60 -38.65 23.94
CA ALA A 17 -2.45 -37.78 22.79
C ALA A 17 -3.85 -37.33 22.35
N SER A 18 -4.29 -36.20 22.92
CA SER A 18 -5.40 -35.44 22.38
C SER A 18 -4.99 -34.99 20.99
N LEU A 19 -5.58 -35.60 19.97
CA LEU A 19 -5.58 -35.11 18.60
C LEU A 19 -6.32 -33.77 18.58
N THR A 20 -5.60 -32.69 18.87
CA THR A 20 -6.06 -31.34 18.56
C THR A 20 -6.05 -31.24 17.05
N LEU A 21 -7.24 -31.24 16.45
CA LEU A 21 -7.43 -30.83 15.06
C LEU A 21 -7.00 -29.36 14.98
N VAL A 22 -5.72 -29.13 14.67
CA VAL A 22 -5.17 -27.81 14.37
C VAL A 22 -5.90 -27.32 13.12
N ASN A 23 -6.79 -26.36 13.33
CA ASN A 23 -7.46 -25.67 12.25
C ASN A 23 -6.39 -24.86 11.48
N PRO A 24 -6.24 -25.00 10.15
CA PRO A 24 -5.22 -24.29 9.37
C PRO A 24 -5.40 -22.75 9.32
N TYR A 25 -6.34 -22.20 10.11
CA TYR A 25 -6.65 -20.78 10.23
C TYR A 25 -6.37 -20.21 11.63
N GLU A 26 -5.61 -20.90 12.48
CA GLU A 26 -5.12 -20.36 13.77
C GLU A 26 -4.01 -19.31 13.58
N GLU A 27 -4.33 -18.20 12.91
CA GLU A 27 -3.98 -16.92 13.52
C GLU A 27 -5.04 -16.70 14.60
N LEU A 28 -4.64 -16.60 15.87
CA LEU A 28 -5.51 -16.28 17.00
C LEU A 28 -6.55 -15.24 16.55
N LEU A 29 -7.81 -15.65 16.39
CA LEU A 29 -8.89 -14.72 16.10
C LEU A 29 -8.81 -13.66 17.21
N PRO A 30 -8.64 -12.36 16.88
CA PRO A 30 -8.49 -11.33 17.89
C PRO A 30 -9.63 -11.44 18.89
N ASN A 31 -9.36 -11.24 20.17
CA ASN A 31 -10.38 -11.14 21.22
C ASN A 31 -11.23 -9.86 21.04
N ASP A 32 -11.78 -9.61 19.84
CA ASP A 32 -12.42 -8.36 19.41
C ASP A 32 -11.67 -7.11 19.93
N ASP A 33 -10.34 -7.21 20.12
CA ASP A 33 -9.52 -6.20 20.77
C ASP A 33 -8.89 -5.32 19.70
N TYR A 34 -9.63 -4.26 19.39
CA TYR A 34 -9.29 -3.24 18.40
C TYR A 34 -8.58 -2.03 19.01
N THR A 35 -8.07 -2.14 20.24
CA THR A 35 -7.44 -1.02 20.95
C THR A 35 -6.09 -0.59 20.35
N SER A 36 -5.49 -1.42 19.49
CA SER A 36 -4.23 -1.16 18.80
C SER A 36 -4.37 -0.81 17.30
N LEU A 37 -5.59 -0.45 16.86
CA LEU A 37 -5.80 -0.02 15.48
C LEU A 37 -5.00 1.24 15.15
N ILE A 38 -4.37 1.21 13.97
CA ILE A 38 -3.71 2.37 13.39
C ILE A 38 -4.80 3.31 12.87
N ASP A 39 -4.70 4.62 13.14
CA ASP A 39 -5.58 5.57 12.47
C ASP A 39 -5.35 5.50 10.94
N LEU A 40 -6.42 5.40 10.17
CA LEU A 40 -6.37 5.40 8.69
C LEU A 40 -5.68 6.66 8.11
N ARG A 41 -5.53 7.72 8.91
CA ARG A 41 -4.77 8.92 8.57
C ARG A 41 -3.26 8.74 8.72
N ASP A 42 -2.84 7.95 9.71
CA ASP A 42 -1.49 7.98 10.26
C ASP A 42 -0.55 6.92 9.69
N PHE A 43 -1.08 5.89 9.02
CA PHE A 43 -0.20 4.90 8.40
C PHE A 43 0.66 5.55 7.31
N LYS A 44 1.96 5.21 7.35
CA LYS A 44 2.99 5.62 6.39
C LYS A 44 3.19 4.54 5.34
N PHE A 45 3.74 4.90 4.19
CA PHE A 45 4.19 3.95 3.19
C PHE A 45 5.50 4.44 2.58
N THR A 46 6.33 3.49 2.15
CA THR A 46 7.59 3.76 1.50
C THR A 46 7.38 3.82 -0.01
N ILE A 47 7.95 4.86 -0.63
CA ILE A 47 7.95 5.09 -2.07
C ILE A 47 9.41 5.19 -2.48
N ASN A 48 9.84 4.32 -3.38
CA ASN A 48 11.23 4.38 -3.87
C ASN A 48 11.36 5.29 -5.10
N TYR A 49 10.28 5.52 -5.86
CA TYR A 49 10.29 6.38 -7.05
C TYR A 49 8.96 7.12 -7.27
N ASP A 50 8.99 8.27 -7.96
CA ASP A 50 7.77 8.91 -8.47
C ASP A 50 7.22 8.09 -9.65
N TYR A 51 6.24 7.23 -9.34
CA TYR A 51 5.69 6.27 -10.30
C TYR A 51 4.72 6.91 -11.31
N CYS A 52 4.14 8.08 -11.03
CA CYS A 52 3.11 8.68 -11.90
C CYS A 52 3.61 9.84 -12.76
N GLY A 53 4.85 10.30 -12.57
CA GLY A 53 5.47 11.27 -13.47
C GLY A 53 4.83 12.66 -13.40
N SER A 54 4.12 12.95 -12.31
CA SER A 54 3.64 14.29 -12.01
C SER A 54 4.83 15.20 -11.76
N GLY A 55 5.13 16.10 -12.69
CA GLY A 55 6.15 17.12 -12.50
C GLY A 55 5.86 17.90 -11.20
N SER A 56 6.75 17.75 -10.22
CA SER A 56 6.92 18.59 -9.03
C SER A 56 5.69 19.43 -8.64
N VAL A 57 4.78 18.87 -7.83
CA VAL A 57 3.91 19.72 -7.01
C VAL A 57 4.81 20.38 -5.97
N GLY A 58 4.96 21.70 -6.08
CA GLY A 58 5.83 22.52 -5.24
C GLY A 58 5.67 22.19 -3.76
N GLY A 59 6.76 21.67 -3.16
CA GLY A 59 6.84 21.44 -1.74
C GLY A 59 6.71 22.75 -0.98
N ARG A 60 5.66 22.89 -0.17
CA ARG A 60 5.74 23.72 1.03
C ARG A 60 6.57 22.94 2.04
N SER A 61 7.82 23.33 2.14
CA SER A 61 8.75 22.92 3.18
C SER A 61 8.17 23.27 4.55
N SER A 62 7.83 22.26 5.33
CA SER A 62 7.79 22.38 6.79
C SER A 62 9.23 22.43 7.28
N THR A 63 9.77 23.63 7.48
CA THR A 63 11.06 23.84 8.12
C THR A 63 10.95 23.46 9.60
N GLY A 64 11.33 22.23 9.92
CA GLY A 64 11.73 21.84 11.27
C GLY A 64 13.18 22.27 11.48
N SER A 65 13.38 23.35 12.23
CA SER A 65 14.70 23.80 12.66
C SER A 65 15.22 22.88 13.78
N THR A 66 16.17 22.00 13.45
CA THR A 66 17.07 21.40 14.41
C THR A 66 18.28 22.31 14.61
N SER A 67 18.39 22.93 15.78
CA SER A 67 19.65 23.48 16.30
C SER A 67 20.15 22.54 17.39
N SER A 68 21.21 21.80 17.09
CA SER A 68 22.06 21.16 18.09
C SER A 68 23.04 22.19 18.64
N ASN A 69 23.14 22.32 19.96
CA ASN A 69 24.43 22.55 20.61
C ASN A 69 24.43 21.90 22.00
N SER A 70 25.46 21.10 22.17
CA SER A 70 25.95 20.40 23.34
C SER A 70 26.35 21.32 24.49
N ALA A 71 26.07 20.93 25.74
CA ALA A 71 27.06 20.76 26.81
C ALA A 71 26.38 20.24 28.09
N SER A 72 27.13 19.39 28.79
CA SER A 72 26.78 18.55 29.93
C SER A 72 26.99 19.21 31.30
N SER A 73 26.45 18.54 32.34
CA SER A 73 26.75 18.64 33.80
C SER A 73 26.17 19.84 34.56
N SER A 74 25.78 19.79 35.83
CA SER A 74 25.40 18.74 36.78
C SER A 74 24.88 19.46 38.04
N SER A 75 23.89 18.83 38.69
CA SER A 75 23.63 18.79 40.15
C SER A 75 23.43 20.07 41.00
N SER A 76 22.31 20.03 41.72
CA SER A 76 22.14 20.33 43.15
C SER A 76 21.46 21.64 43.58
N SER A 77 20.28 21.39 44.18
CA SER A 77 19.50 22.13 45.16
C SER A 77 20.26 23.07 46.10
N ASN A 78 19.66 24.24 46.40
CA ASN A 78 19.33 24.62 47.78
C ASN A 78 18.37 25.81 47.86
N ASN A 79 17.52 25.74 48.88
CA ASN A 79 16.65 26.79 49.42
C ASN A 79 17.43 28.07 49.77
N ILE A 80 16.75 29.22 49.79
CA ILE A 80 16.51 30.02 51.02
C ILE A 80 15.76 31.32 50.69
N SER A 81 14.83 31.61 51.61
CA SER A 81 14.02 32.80 51.85
C SER A 81 14.73 34.16 51.80
N GLY A 82 13.97 35.23 51.50
CA GLY A 82 14.38 36.59 51.85
C GLY A 82 13.36 37.66 51.51
N ARG A 83 12.86 38.35 52.55
CA ARG A 83 11.82 39.38 52.55
C ARG A 83 12.23 40.70 51.86
N ARG A 84 11.18 41.45 51.47
CA ARG A 84 11.08 42.92 51.25
C ARG A 84 12.02 43.76 52.13
N MET A 85 12.65 44.80 51.54
CA MET A 85 12.25 46.22 51.63
C MET A 85 13.18 47.14 50.77
N ASN A 86 12.56 47.85 49.81
CA ASN A 86 12.72 49.27 49.36
C ASN A 86 13.80 50.20 49.98
N PRO A 87 14.11 51.38 49.35
CA PRO A 87 14.71 51.61 48.01
C PRO A 87 15.73 52.82 48.06
N ALA A 88 15.98 53.46 46.91
CA ALA A 88 16.77 54.71 46.67
C ALA A 88 18.28 54.47 46.42
N SER A 89 18.99 55.16 45.52
CA SER A 89 18.74 56.34 44.66
C SER A 89 19.98 56.57 43.77
N GLY A 90 19.80 57.27 42.64
CA GLY A 90 20.84 58.12 42.00
C GLY A 90 21.74 57.42 40.97
N THR A 91 21.69 57.67 39.65
CA THR A 91 21.92 58.89 38.82
C THR A 91 23.32 58.91 38.18
N LEU A 92 23.31 59.06 36.84
CA LEU A 92 24.27 59.79 35.96
C LEU A 92 25.67 59.17 35.79
N ASP A 93 26.44 59.31 34.70
CA ASP A 93 26.38 59.99 33.39
C ASP A 93 27.46 59.28 32.50
N ARG A 94 27.23 59.00 31.21
CA ARG A 94 27.67 59.73 30.00
C ARG A 94 29.17 59.63 29.60
N SER A 95 29.33 59.52 28.27
CA SER A 95 30.49 59.94 27.45
C SER A 95 31.58 58.85 27.26
N THR A 96 32.24 58.65 26.11
CA THR A 96 32.23 59.24 24.77
C THR A 96 33.23 58.48 23.86
N LEU A 97 33.15 58.75 22.54
CA LEU A 97 34.23 58.81 21.53
C LEU A 97 34.53 57.60 20.60
N THR A 98 34.70 58.01 19.35
CA THR A 98 34.85 57.36 18.05
C THR A 98 36.33 57.42 17.58
N PRO A 99 36.70 57.38 16.27
CA PRO A 99 37.12 56.19 15.49
C PRO A 99 38.46 56.39 14.73
N ALA A 100 38.92 55.40 13.93
CA ALA A 100 39.83 55.55 12.76
C ALA A 100 40.01 54.16 12.09
N SER A 101 39.69 53.88 10.80
CA SER A 101 40.24 54.31 9.50
C SER A 101 41.65 53.78 9.15
N GLY A 102 41.79 53.07 8.03
CA GLY A 102 43.09 52.82 7.37
C GLY A 102 43.12 51.64 6.38
N ALA A 103 43.64 51.87 5.18
CA ALA A 103 43.44 51.07 3.96
C ALA A 103 44.71 50.31 3.46
N TRP A 104 44.47 49.33 2.57
CA TRP A 104 45.26 48.85 1.41
C TRP A 104 46.70 48.29 1.59
N SER A 105 46.94 47.08 1.05
CA SER A 105 47.85 46.88 -0.11
C SER A 105 47.95 45.41 -0.56
N SER A 106 48.24 45.24 -1.85
CA SER A 106 48.34 43.99 -2.62
C SER A 106 49.78 43.50 -2.72
N ARG A 107 50.03 42.17 -2.74
CA ARG A 107 51.21 41.57 -3.41
C ARG A 107 51.04 40.09 -3.74
N LYS A 108 51.66 39.68 -4.85
CA LYS A 108 51.53 38.42 -5.59
C LYS A 108 52.93 37.80 -5.77
N ARG A 109 53.09 36.46 -5.64
CA ARG A 109 54.04 35.53 -6.34
C ARG A 109 54.12 34.18 -5.58
N ARG A 110 53.76 33.03 -6.19
CA ARG A 110 54.60 31.96 -6.83
C ARG A 110 55.58 31.26 -5.85
N SER A 111 55.79 29.94 -5.75
CA SER A 111 55.40 28.73 -6.51
C SER A 111 55.99 27.45 -5.84
N ARG A 112 55.52 26.25 -6.26
CA ARG A 112 56.08 24.87 -6.09
C ARG A 112 55.82 24.21 -4.72
N GLY A 113 55.43 22.93 -4.58
CA GLY A 113 55.19 21.80 -5.47
C GLY A 113 54.95 20.55 -4.59
N GLY A 114 54.20 19.55 -5.05
CA GLY A 114 53.98 18.29 -4.33
C GLY A 114 52.74 17.54 -4.83
N VAL A 115 52.96 16.33 -5.34
CA VAL A 115 52.04 15.47 -6.12
C VAL A 115 51.50 14.33 -5.25
N SER A 116 50.22 14.00 -5.43
CA SER A 116 49.49 12.74 -5.08
C SER A 116 49.44 12.37 -3.58
N GLU A 117 48.36 11.89 -2.96
CA GLU A 117 47.28 11.03 -3.42
C GLU A 117 46.17 11.02 -2.33
N SER A 118 44.95 10.60 -2.68
CA SER A 118 43.81 10.27 -1.80
C SER A 118 42.71 11.34 -1.60
N LEU A 119 41.84 11.40 -2.61
CA LEU A 119 40.37 11.29 -2.50
C LEU A 119 39.61 12.38 -1.72
N LYS A 120 39.53 13.56 -2.34
CA LYS A 120 38.24 14.22 -2.53
C LYS A 120 37.58 13.65 -3.79
N ARG A 121 36.52 12.85 -3.64
CA ARG A 121 35.48 12.61 -4.65
C ARG A 121 34.16 12.44 -3.90
N ASP A 122 33.41 13.52 -3.78
CA ASP A 122 32.36 13.91 -4.73
C ASP A 122 31.07 13.15 -4.43
N GLY A 123 30.24 13.80 -3.61
CA GLY A 123 28.82 13.58 -3.57
C GLY A 123 28.24 13.86 -4.95
N ASN A 124 28.11 12.80 -5.74
CA ASN A 124 27.30 12.79 -6.95
C ASN A 124 26.68 11.40 -7.08
N ALA A 125 25.81 11.05 -6.13
CA ALA A 125 24.80 10.04 -6.39
C ALA A 125 23.90 10.63 -7.48
N LEU A 126 24.07 10.12 -8.70
CA LEU A 126 23.30 10.48 -9.87
C LEU A 126 21.80 10.55 -9.53
N ARG A 127 21.33 11.77 -9.30
CA ARG A 127 19.97 12.18 -9.60
C ARG A 127 19.84 12.05 -11.11
N ARG A 128 19.53 10.85 -11.61
CA ARG A 128 19.06 10.65 -12.98
C ARG A 128 17.73 11.37 -13.09
N SER A 129 17.82 12.67 -13.37
CA SER A 129 16.74 13.47 -13.92
C SER A 129 16.38 12.87 -15.27
N ARG A 130 15.50 11.86 -15.28
CA ARG A 130 14.64 11.60 -16.43
C ARG A 130 13.47 12.57 -16.32
N SER A 131 13.75 13.83 -16.67
CA SER A 131 12.74 14.80 -17.06
C SER A 131 12.14 14.32 -18.40
N THR A 132 11.23 13.36 -18.33
CA THR A 132 10.21 13.20 -19.35
C THR A 132 8.94 13.79 -18.76
N SER A 133 8.41 14.83 -19.41
CA SER A 133 7.02 15.26 -19.21
C SER A 133 6.13 14.04 -19.51
N ARG A 134 5.82 13.25 -18.49
CA ARG A 134 4.95 12.08 -18.61
C ARG A 134 3.53 12.57 -18.43
N SER A 135 2.73 12.48 -19.48
CA SER A 135 1.28 12.66 -19.39
C SER A 135 0.70 11.71 -18.35
N ALA A 136 -0.23 12.20 -17.54
CA ALA A 136 -0.92 11.37 -16.57
C ALA A 136 -1.53 10.12 -17.24
N PRO A 137 -1.48 8.93 -16.60
CA PRO A 137 -2.03 7.73 -17.19
C PRO A 137 -3.56 7.81 -17.31
N LEU A 138 -4.13 7.14 -18.31
CA LEU A 138 -5.56 6.89 -18.37
C LEU A 138 -6.01 6.07 -17.15
N VAL A 139 -5.27 5.00 -16.82
CA VAL A 139 -5.60 4.08 -15.73
C VAL A 139 -4.41 3.91 -14.77
N LEU A 140 -4.63 4.14 -13.49
CA LEU A 140 -3.73 3.70 -12.43
C LEU A 140 -4.20 2.34 -11.92
N VAL A 141 -3.41 1.30 -12.16
CA VAL A 141 -3.68 -0.08 -11.71
C VAL A 141 -2.92 -0.34 -10.42
N LEU A 142 -3.67 -0.56 -9.34
CA LEU A 142 -3.18 -0.81 -7.99
C LEU A 142 -3.47 -2.27 -7.61
N VAL A 143 -2.45 -3.10 -7.65
CA VAL A 143 -2.55 -4.53 -7.41
C VAL A 143 -2.29 -4.82 -5.93
N HIS A 144 -3.30 -5.33 -5.22
CA HIS A 144 -3.10 -5.89 -3.89
C HIS A 144 -2.34 -7.21 -4.00
N SER A 145 -1.14 -7.26 -3.42
CA SER A 145 -0.33 -8.48 -3.39
C SER A 145 0.24 -8.71 -1.99
N ALA A 146 0.66 -9.93 -1.70
CA ALA A 146 1.37 -10.26 -0.47
C ALA A 146 2.89 -10.29 -0.72
N PRO A 147 3.75 -9.93 0.25
CA PRO A 147 5.21 -9.96 0.12
C PRO A 147 5.75 -11.25 -0.52
N ALA A 148 5.22 -12.41 -0.11
CA ALA A 148 5.62 -13.72 -0.60
C ALA A 148 5.20 -14.02 -2.07
N ASN A 149 4.24 -13.28 -2.63
CA ASN A 149 3.65 -13.54 -3.95
C ASN A 149 4.53 -13.03 -5.12
N VAL A 150 5.85 -13.22 -5.05
CA VAL A 150 6.81 -12.77 -6.07
C VAL A 150 6.49 -13.38 -7.44
N GLU A 151 6.12 -14.67 -7.49
CA GLU A 151 5.74 -15.32 -8.75
C GLU A 151 4.50 -14.68 -9.38
N LYS A 152 3.49 -14.36 -8.55
CA LYS A 152 2.27 -13.73 -9.04
C LYS A 152 2.56 -12.36 -9.65
N ARG A 153 3.32 -11.52 -8.94
CA ARG A 153 3.74 -10.21 -9.47
C ARG A 153 4.52 -10.33 -10.77
N ASN A 154 5.46 -11.27 -10.86
CA ASN A 154 6.24 -11.52 -12.10
C ASN A 154 5.36 -12.04 -13.25
N THR A 155 4.36 -12.86 -12.95
CA THR A 155 3.40 -13.34 -13.94
C THR A 155 2.58 -12.18 -14.47
N ILE A 156 2.07 -11.31 -13.60
CA ILE A 156 1.33 -10.10 -14.00
C ILE A 156 2.19 -9.19 -14.88
N ARG A 157 3.43 -8.86 -14.45
CA ARG A 157 4.37 -8.04 -15.25
C ARG A 157 4.66 -8.61 -16.65
N SER A 158 4.70 -9.94 -16.78
CA SER A 158 5.00 -10.61 -18.05
C SER A 158 3.76 -10.91 -18.91
N THR A 159 2.56 -10.63 -18.40
CA THR A 159 1.27 -10.89 -19.07
C THR A 159 0.44 -9.60 -19.19
N TRP A 160 -0.74 -9.53 -18.57
CA TRP A 160 -1.67 -8.42 -18.71
C TRP A 160 -1.17 -7.11 -18.09
N GLY A 161 -0.20 -7.18 -17.18
CA GLY A 161 0.45 -6.04 -16.54
C GLY A 161 1.69 -5.52 -17.28
N ARG A 162 1.89 -5.90 -18.55
CA ARG A 162 2.99 -5.37 -19.37
C ARG A 162 2.91 -3.83 -19.48
N PRO A 163 4.04 -3.14 -19.63
CA PRO A 163 4.05 -1.69 -19.80
C PRO A 163 3.18 -1.22 -20.98
N ASP A 164 2.23 -0.32 -20.71
CA ASP A 164 1.36 0.33 -21.69
C ASP A 164 1.40 1.84 -21.43
N SER A 165 1.39 2.67 -22.49
CA SER A 165 1.46 4.13 -22.36
C SER A 165 0.22 4.74 -21.66
N ARG A 166 -0.91 4.03 -21.70
CA ARG A 166 -2.17 4.43 -21.08
C ARG A 166 -2.24 4.09 -19.60
N ALA A 167 -1.39 3.20 -19.10
CA ALA A 167 -1.52 2.68 -17.75
C ALA A 167 -0.24 2.79 -16.92
N ARG A 168 -0.41 2.92 -15.60
CA ARG A 168 0.65 2.71 -14.62
C ARG A 168 0.23 1.58 -13.69
N LEU A 169 1.05 0.55 -13.58
CA LEU A 169 0.83 -0.59 -12.69
C LEU A 169 1.73 -0.46 -11.45
N ILE A 170 1.15 -0.68 -10.27
CA ILE A 170 1.85 -0.63 -8.98
C ILE A 170 1.33 -1.76 -8.08
N PHE A 171 2.24 -2.49 -7.45
CA PHE A 171 1.94 -3.49 -6.44
C PHE A 171 1.95 -2.88 -5.04
N LEU A 172 0.91 -3.18 -4.27
CA LEU A 172 0.71 -2.71 -2.90
C LEU A 172 0.98 -3.86 -1.92
N LEU A 173 1.99 -3.70 -1.08
CA LEU A 173 2.41 -4.68 -0.07
C LEU A 173 2.28 -4.07 1.34
N GLY A 174 2.15 -4.91 2.37
CA GLY A 174 2.34 -4.50 3.76
C GLY A 174 3.77 -4.76 4.28
N ALA A 175 3.97 -4.44 5.55
CA ALA A 175 5.19 -4.68 6.28
C ALA A 175 5.40 -6.17 6.56
N VAL A 176 6.67 -6.57 6.64
CA VAL A 176 7.12 -7.92 7.00
C VAL A 176 7.97 -7.86 8.25
N ASN A 177 7.90 -8.92 9.08
CA ASN A 177 8.69 -9.00 10.31
C ASN A 177 10.11 -9.55 10.08
N SER A 178 10.39 -10.11 8.90
CA SER A 178 11.69 -10.72 8.56
C SER A 178 12.60 -9.74 7.81
N SER A 179 13.83 -9.58 8.29
CA SER A 179 14.84 -8.76 7.61
C SER A 179 15.22 -9.30 6.23
N ASP A 180 15.21 -10.62 6.04
CA ASP A 180 15.43 -11.25 4.73
C ASP A 180 14.29 -10.95 3.76
N ALA A 181 13.05 -11.05 4.24
CA ALA A 181 11.88 -10.71 3.44
C ALA A 181 11.90 -9.23 3.04
N GLN A 182 12.28 -8.34 3.97
CA GLN A 182 12.39 -6.90 3.71
C GLN A 182 13.47 -6.61 2.65
N ARG A 183 14.67 -7.21 2.78
CA ARG A 183 15.73 -7.10 1.76
C ARG A 183 15.29 -7.63 0.40
N ALA A 184 14.49 -8.69 0.36
CA ALA A 184 13.96 -9.23 -0.90
C ALA A 184 12.98 -8.26 -1.57
N ILE A 185 12.08 -7.62 -0.80
CA ILE A 185 11.16 -6.58 -1.29
C ILE A 185 11.95 -5.38 -1.82
N GLU A 186 12.96 -4.91 -1.10
CA GLU A 186 13.81 -3.80 -1.53
C GLU A 186 14.54 -4.12 -2.83
N LYS A 187 15.11 -5.31 -2.94
CA LYS A 187 15.76 -5.78 -4.18
C LYS A 187 14.77 -5.87 -5.35
N GLU A 188 13.56 -6.36 -5.11
CA GLU A 188 12.51 -6.39 -6.14
C GLU A 188 12.09 -4.98 -6.55
N SER A 189 11.93 -4.08 -5.58
CA SER A 189 11.52 -2.70 -5.83
C SER A 189 12.59 -1.93 -6.61
N LEU A 190 13.87 -2.12 -6.32
CA LEU A 190 15.00 -1.51 -7.04
C LEU A 190 15.11 -2.02 -8.49
N LYS A 191 14.59 -3.21 -8.76
CA LYS A 191 14.63 -3.82 -10.10
C LYS A 191 13.47 -3.34 -10.99
N ASN A 192 12.28 -3.22 -10.42
CA ASN A 192 11.04 -3.05 -11.20
C ASN A 192 10.39 -1.67 -11.07
N ASP A 193 10.75 -0.88 -10.07
CA ASP A 193 10.19 0.46 -9.84
C ASP A 193 8.65 0.49 -9.83
N ASP A 194 8.01 -0.47 -9.16
CA ASP A 194 6.54 -0.64 -9.17
C ASP A 194 5.95 -1.14 -7.84
N ILE A 195 6.61 -0.90 -6.71
CA ILE A 195 6.16 -1.35 -5.38
C ILE A 195 5.92 -0.17 -4.45
N VAL A 196 4.77 -0.16 -3.79
CA VAL A 196 4.48 0.70 -2.63
C VAL A 196 4.25 -0.21 -1.43
N GLN A 197 5.02 0.02 -0.36
CA GLN A 197 4.96 -0.80 0.84
C GLN A 197 4.39 0.00 2.01
N GLY A 198 3.28 -0.47 2.58
CA GLY A 198 2.65 0.09 3.78
C GLY A 198 3.38 -0.30 5.06
N SER A 199 3.28 0.57 6.07
CA SER A 199 3.84 0.34 7.41
C SER A 199 2.99 -0.56 8.32
N PHE A 200 1.88 -1.10 7.82
CA PHE A 200 1.02 -2.04 8.54
C PHE A 200 1.40 -3.49 8.19
N VAL A 201 1.25 -4.41 9.14
CA VAL A 201 1.51 -5.84 8.90
C VAL A 201 0.58 -6.38 7.81
N ASP A 202 1.14 -7.07 6.83
CA ASP A 202 0.36 -7.66 5.74
C ASP A 202 -0.41 -8.91 6.21
N ALA A 203 -1.65 -8.71 6.65
CA ALA A 203 -2.53 -9.76 7.17
C ALA A 203 -3.98 -9.52 6.75
N TYR A 204 -4.80 -10.58 6.69
CA TYR A 204 -6.20 -10.48 6.28
C TYR A 204 -6.98 -9.45 7.09
N ARG A 205 -6.78 -9.45 8.42
CA ARG A 205 -7.40 -8.49 9.35
C ARG A 205 -6.93 -7.04 9.16
N ASN A 206 -5.96 -6.78 8.29
CA ASN A 206 -5.39 -5.48 7.95
C ASN A 206 -5.63 -5.05 6.50
N MET A 207 -6.46 -5.78 5.73
CA MET A 207 -6.69 -5.49 4.31
C MET A 207 -7.26 -4.09 4.07
N THR A 208 -8.06 -3.57 5.00
CA THR A 208 -8.60 -2.21 4.90
C THR A 208 -7.51 -1.16 4.88
N TYR A 209 -6.41 -1.33 5.62
CA TYR A 209 -5.27 -0.42 5.52
C TYR A 209 -4.66 -0.43 4.11
N LYS A 210 -4.60 -1.60 3.47
CA LYS A 210 -4.07 -1.74 2.10
C LYS A 210 -4.98 -1.07 1.07
N HIS A 211 -6.31 -1.22 1.18
CA HIS A 211 -7.25 -0.56 0.28
C HIS A 211 -7.24 0.97 0.49
N VAL A 212 -7.24 1.44 1.74
CA VAL A 212 -7.10 2.88 2.03
C VAL A 212 -5.75 3.40 1.55
N MET A 213 -4.67 2.61 1.64
CA MET A 213 -3.37 2.94 1.08
C MET A 213 -3.44 3.12 -0.43
N ALA A 214 -4.18 2.27 -1.15
CA ALA A 214 -4.41 2.42 -2.59
C ALA A 214 -5.02 3.79 -2.92
N LEU A 215 -6.10 4.14 -2.21
CA LEU A 215 -6.80 5.42 -2.38
C LEU A 215 -5.93 6.62 -1.97
N LYS A 216 -5.19 6.51 -0.86
CA LYS A 216 -4.25 7.52 -0.35
C LYS A 216 -3.11 7.76 -1.36
N TRP A 217 -2.56 6.70 -1.91
CA TRP A 217 -1.45 6.78 -2.87
C TRP A 217 -1.92 7.48 -4.15
N TYR A 218 -3.07 7.09 -4.70
CA TYR A 218 -3.69 7.82 -5.81
C TYR A 218 -3.87 9.31 -5.50
N HIS A 219 -4.46 9.62 -4.33
CA HIS A 219 -4.79 11.00 -3.95
C HIS A 219 -3.57 11.93 -3.92
N TYR A 220 -2.42 11.46 -3.41
CA TYR A 220 -1.24 12.30 -3.22
C TYR A 220 -0.18 12.17 -4.32
N HIS A 221 -0.10 11.03 -5.01
CA HIS A 221 1.00 10.73 -5.93
C HIS A 221 0.56 10.57 -7.37
N CYS A 222 -0.74 10.40 -7.64
CA CYS A 222 -1.24 10.23 -8.99
C CYS A 222 -2.62 10.87 -9.23
N PRO A 223 -2.86 12.12 -8.76
CA PRO A 223 -4.20 12.70 -8.73
C PRO A 223 -4.83 12.91 -10.12
N ASP A 224 -3.99 12.92 -11.17
CA ASP A 224 -4.38 13.18 -12.55
C ASP A 224 -4.75 11.91 -13.33
N ALA A 225 -4.58 10.71 -12.75
CA ALA A 225 -5.08 9.50 -13.39
C ALA A 225 -6.61 9.56 -13.55
N ARG A 226 -7.11 9.25 -14.75
CA ARG A 226 -8.54 9.37 -15.08
C ARG A 226 -9.38 8.27 -14.42
N TYR A 227 -8.80 7.09 -14.29
CA TYR A 227 -9.38 5.95 -13.60
C TYR A 227 -8.39 5.33 -12.60
N VAL A 228 -8.92 4.76 -11.53
CA VAL A 228 -8.18 3.95 -10.57
C VAL A 228 -8.77 2.54 -10.59
N LEU A 229 -7.94 1.54 -10.84
CA LEU A 229 -8.32 0.14 -10.83
C LEU A 229 -7.65 -0.56 -9.65
N LYS A 230 -8.43 -1.00 -8.67
CA LYS A 230 -7.97 -1.92 -7.63
C LYS A 230 -8.19 -3.34 -8.11
N VAL A 231 -7.18 -4.19 -7.99
CA VAL A 231 -7.27 -5.60 -8.38
C VAL A 231 -6.44 -6.49 -7.44
N ASP A 232 -6.84 -7.75 -7.26
CA ASP A 232 -6.03 -8.75 -6.55
C ASP A 232 -5.03 -9.44 -7.50
N ASP A 233 -3.99 -10.07 -6.94
CA ASP A 233 -2.89 -10.67 -7.70
C ASP A 233 -3.18 -12.05 -8.32
N ASP A 234 -4.43 -12.52 -8.25
CA ASP A 234 -4.91 -13.79 -8.80
C ASP A 234 -6.12 -13.63 -9.75
N VAL A 235 -6.23 -12.44 -10.36
CA VAL A 235 -7.21 -12.10 -11.39
C VAL A 235 -6.51 -11.88 -12.72
N PHE A 236 -7.15 -12.30 -13.81
CA PHE A 236 -6.74 -11.91 -15.16
C PHE A 236 -7.53 -10.69 -15.63
N ILE A 237 -6.83 -9.74 -16.26
CA ILE A 237 -7.44 -8.54 -16.86
C ILE A 237 -7.19 -8.56 -18.37
N ASN A 238 -8.24 -8.41 -19.17
CA ASN A 238 -8.11 -8.17 -20.61
C ASN A 238 -7.76 -6.71 -20.87
N THR A 239 -6.50 -6.34 -20.56
CA THR A 239 -6.05 -4.94 -20.62
C THR A 239 -6.15 -4.28 -22.00
N PRO A 240 -5.97 -4.97 -23.15
CA PRO A 240 -6.25 -4.38 -24.46
C PRO A 240 -7.68 -3.84 -24.58
N VAL A 241 -8.67 -4.70 -24.31
CA VAL A 241 -10.09 -4.35 -24.41
C VAL A 241 -10.48 -3.30 -23.37
N LEU A 242 -10.06 -3.49 -22.11
CA LEU A 242 -10.36 -2.55 -21.04
C LEU A 242 -9.84 -1.14 -21.35
N TYR A 243 -8.58 -1.01 -21.77
CA TYR A 243 -8.00 0.30 -22.02
C TYR A 243 -8.58 0.99 -23.26
N ASP A 244 -8.93 0.23 -24.31
CA ASP A 244 -9.61 0.77 -25.49
C ASP A 244 -10.99 1.32 -25.11
N VAL A 245 -11.79 0.56 -24.35
CA VAL A 245 -13.10 1.02 -23.90
C VAL A 245 -12.99 2.24 -22.99
N LEU A 246 -12.10 2.22 -21.99
CA LEU A 246 -11.92 3.35 -21.07
C LEU A 246 -11.45 4.61 -21.78
N GLN A 247 -10.64 4.49 -22.83
CA GLN A 247 -10.20 5.64 -23.63
C GLN A 247 -11.37 6.27 -24.40
N LEU A 248 -12.30 5.45 -24.91
CA LEU A 248 -13.48 5.92 -25.65
C LEU A 248 -14.49 6.64 -24.76
N VAL A 249 -14.67 6.18 -23.52
CA VAL A 249 -15.68 6.75 -22.59
C VAL A 249 -15.11 7.82 -21.66
N ALA A 250 -13.80 8.08 -21.69
CA ALA A 250 -13.17 9.06 -20.80
C ALA A 250 -13.50 10.52 -21.16
N PRO A 251 -13.67 11.42 -20.16
CA PRO A 251 -13.69 11.14 -18.73
C PRO A 251 -15.09 10.71 -18.25
N GLN A 252 -15.18 9.58 -17.55
CA GLN A 252 -16.36 9.25 -16.75
C GLN A 252 -16.27 9.84 -15.34
N ARG A 253 -17.42 10.11 -14.75
CA ARG A 253 -17.58 10.61 -13.38
C ARG A 253 -18.61 9.76 -12.65
N ASN A 254 -18.56 9.77 -11.32
CA ASN A 254 -19.46 8.97 -10.48
C ASN A 254 -19.47 7.46 -10.81
N LEU A 255 -18.33 6.93 -11.26
CA LEU A 255 -18.19 5.52 -11.63
C LEU A 255 -17.56 4.73 -10.49
N LEU A 256 -18.34 3.81 -9.92
CA LEU A 256 -17.89 2.74 -9.04
C LEU A 256 -18.34 1.42 -9.69
N LEU A 257 -17.49 0.83 -10.52
CA LEU A 257 -17.84 -0.29 -11.41
C LEU A 257 -17.23 -1.61 -10.91
N CYS A 258 -18.07 -2.61 -10.69
CA CYS A 258 -17.69 -3.93 -10.19
C CYS A 258 -18.85 -4.94 -10.32
N GLU A 259 -18.62 -6.21 -9.99
CA GLU A 259 -19.72 -7.16 -9.74
C GLU A 259 -20.49 -6.74 -8.48
N LEU A 260 -21.78 -6.45 -8.60
CA LEU A 260 -22.59 -6.02 -7.46
C LEU A 260 -22.98 -7.21 -6.57
N LYS A 261 -22.57 -7.20 -5.31
CA LYS A 261 -23.08 -8.14 -4.29
C LYS A 261 -24.17 -7.49 -3.45
N GLN A 262 -25.30 -8.18 -3.32
CA GLN A 262 -26.41 -7.77 -2.48
C GLN A 262 -26.78 -8.86 -1.49
N LYS A 263 -27.28 -8.45 -0.31
CA LYS A 263 -27.78 -9.34 0.75
C LYS A 263 -26.77 -10.44 1.15
N LEU A 264 -25.48 -10.15 1.12
CA LEU A 264 -24.45 -11.08 1.59
C LEU A 264 -24.53 -11.17 3.12
N SER A 265 -24.77 -12.39 3.63
CA SER A 265 -24.87 -12.65 5.07
C SER A 265 -23.51 -12.50 5.75
N VAL A 266 -23.48 -11.81 6.89
CA VAL A 266 -22.30 -11.78 7.77
C VAL A 266 -22.02 -13.19 8.28
N LYS A 267 -20.79 -13.69 8.11
CA LYS A 267 -20.44 -15.05 8.55
C LYS A 267 -20.27 -15.06 10.07
N ARG A 268 -21.14 -15.78 10.77
CA ARG A 268 -21.17 -15.88 12.24
C ARG A 268 -20.56 -17.17 12.80
N THR A 269 -20.01 -18.02 11.95
CA THR A 269 -19.36 -19.27 12.37
C THR A 269 -17.86 -19.07 12.53
N HIS A 270 -17.31 -19.45 13.70
CA HIS A 270 -15.87 -19.42 13.97
C HIS A 270 -15.05 -20.32 13.04
N ARG A 271 -15.70 -21.23 12.30
CA ARG A 271 -15.05 -22.05 11.26
C ARG A 271 -14.77 -21.28 9.97
N SER A 272 -15.36 -20.11 9.79
CA SER A 272 -15.13 -19.29 8.60
C SER A 272 -13.95 -18.35 8.85
N LYS A 273 -13.01 -18.29 7.90
CA LYS A 273 -11.98 -17.24 7.87
C LYS A 273 -12.58 -15.82 7.83
N TRP A 274 -13.84 -15.69 7.42
CA TRP A 274 -14.60 -14.45 7.36
C TRP A 274 -15.50 -14.22 8.58
N PHE A 275 -15.23 -14.89 9.71
CA PHE A 275 -16.00 -14.74 10.93
C PHE A 275 -16.00 -13.29 11.44
N VAL A 276 -17.19 -12.77 11.71
CA VAL A 276 -17.42 -11.44 12.27
C VAL A 276 -18.39 -11.56 13.43
N SER A 277 -18.01 -11.07 14.61
CA SER A 277 -18.84 -11.13 15.82
C SER A 277 -19.98 -10.10 15.77
N TRP A 278 -21.02 -10.30 16.57
CA TRP A 278 -22.12 -9.32 16.67
C TRP A 278 -21.66 -7.98 17.25
N ARG A 279 -20.59 -8.00 18.05
CA ARG A 279 -19.96 -6.80 18.60
C ARG A 279 -19.23 -6.01 17.51
N GLU A 280 -18.53 -6.71 16.62
CA GLU A 280 -17.80 -6.10 15.51
C GLU A 280 -18.73 -5.55 14.42
N TYR A 281 -19.79 -6.28 14.09
CA TYR A 281 -20.78 -5.85 13.10
C TYR A 281 -22.18 -6.32 13.51
N PRO A 282 -23.11 -5.43 13.89
CA PRO A 282 -24.40 -5.83 14.49
C PRO A 282 -25.46 -6.24 13.46
N ALA A 283 -25.34 -5.86 12.18
CA ALA A 283 -26.34 -6.19 11.17
C ALA A 283 -26.19 -7.62 10.63
N ARG A 284 -27.28 -8.21 10.11
CA ARG A 284 -27.30 -9.58 9.54
C ARG A 284 -26.66 -9.68 8.16
N TYR A 285 -26.73 -8.60 7.39
CA TYR A 285 -26.24 -8.52 6.02
C TYR A 285 -25.33 -7.31 5.88
N TYR A 286 -24.33 -7.43 5.01
CA TYR A 286 -23.54 -6.28 4.57
C TYR A 286 -24.35 -5.38 3.62
N PRO A 287 -24.05 -4.07 3.55
CA PRO A 287 -24.57 -3.20 2.50
C PRO A 287 -24.18 -3.72 1.11
N PRO A 288 -24.87 -3.28 0.04
CA PRO A 288 -24.40 -3.53 -1.32
C PRO A 288 -22.94 -3.09 -1.47
N HIS A 289 -22.09 -3.96 -2.00
CA HIS A 289 -20.65 -3.72 -2.12
C HIS A 289 -20.09 -4.46 -3.35
N CYS A 290 -18.89 -4.06 -3.73
CA CYS A 290 -18.06 -4.77 -4.68
C CYS A 290 -17.25 -5.85 -3.95
N PRO A 291 -17.11 -7.07 -4.50
CA PRO A 291 -16.05 -7.98 -4.10
C PRO A 291 -14.68 -7.37 -4.33
N GLY A 292 -13.72 -7.71 -3.47
CA GLY A 292 -12.39 -7.10 -3.47
C GLY A 292 -11.59 -7.31 -4.76
N TYR A 293 -11.82 -8.37 -5.52
CA TYR A 293 -10.85 -8.80 -6.53
C TYR A 293 -10.71 -7.89 -7.75
N SER A 294 -11.73 -7.13 -8.16
CA SER A 294 -11.60 -6.11 -9.22
C SER A 294 -12.63 -4.99 -9.07
N ILE A 295 -12.15 -3.76 -8.94
CA ILE A 295 -12.99 -2.58 -8.72
C ILE A 295 -12.41 -1.38 -9.47
N LEU A 296 -13.23 -0.78 -10.35
CA LEU A 296 -12.86 0.39 -11.11
C LEU A 296 -13.55 1.64 -10.56
N TYR A 297 -12.75 2.67 -10.28
CA TYR A 297 -13.22 3.98 -9.81
C TYR A 297 -12.94 5.06 -10.86
N SER A 298 -13.89 5.97 -11.05
CA SER A 298 -13.56 7.29 -11.59
C SER A 298 -12.76 8.11 -10.57
N ALA A 299 -12.03 9.10 -11.08
CA ALA A 299 -11.19 9.97 -10.27
C ALA A 299 -11.92 10.65 -9.09
N ASP A 300 -13.16 11.11 -9.28
CA ASP A 300 -13.97 11.72 -8.22
C ASP A 300 -14.45 10.72 -7.16
N VAL A 301 -14.83 9.51 -7.57
CA VAL A 301 -15.19 8.41 -6.66
C VAL A 301 -14.01 8.03 -5.77
N ALA A 302 -12.82 7.80 -6.34
CA ALA A 302 -11.63 7.43 -5.57
C ALA A 302 -11.26 8.50 -4.53
N ARG A 303 -11.34 9.80 -4.88
CA ARG A 303 -11.11 10.91 -3.94
C ARG A 303 -12.19 10.98 -2.86
N GLY A 304 -13.45 10.78 -3.22
CA GLY A 304 -14.59 10.77 -2.29
C GLY A 304 -14.46 9.66 -1.24
N LEU A 305 -14.20 8.44 -1.69
CA LEU A 305 -13.97 7.28 -0.82
C LEU A 305 -12.81 7.53 0.14
N TYR A 306 -11.67 8.05 -0.33
CA TYR A 306 -10.53 8.34 0.53
C TYR A 306 -10.89 9.31 1.67
N ARG A 307 -11.56 10.41 1.34
CA ARG A 307 -11.94 11.45 2.32
C ARG A 307 -12.92 10.93 3.38
N VAL A 308 -13.88 10.09 2.96
CA VAL A 308 -14.88 9.54 3.89
C VAL A 308 -14.28 8.42 4.74
N ALA A 309 -13.43 7.56 4.16
CA ALA A 309 -12.77 6.47 4.88
C ALA A 309 -12.00 6.95 6.12
N GLN A 310 -11.31 8.10 6.04
CA GLN A 310 -10.59 8.71 7.17
C GLN A 310 -11.47 9.06 8.39
N ARG A 311 -12.79 9.04 8.24
CA ARG A 311 -13.77 9.41 9.27
C ARG A 311 -14.63 8.24 9.72
N GLN A 312 -14.48 7.08 9.08
CA GLN A 312 -15.26 5.89 9.43
C GLN A 312 -14.48 5.01 10.42
N PRO A 313 -15.18 4.36 11.37
CA PRO A 313 -14.58 3.34 12.21
C PRO A 313 -14.03 2.20 11.34
N TYR A 314 -12.87 1.67 11.75
CA TYR A 314 -12.24 0.56 11.06
C TYR A 314 -13.15 -0.67 11.00
N PHE A 315 -13.20 -1.32 9.84
CA PHE A 315 -13.73 -2.67 9.67
C PHE A 315 -12.77 -3.42 8.74
N TRP A 316 -12.41 -4.66 9.07
CA TRP A 316 -11.24 -5.32 8.45
C TRP A 316 -11.49 -5.93 7.07
N ILE A 317 -12.74 -6.19 6.73
CA ILE A 317 -13.13 -6.67 5.40
C ILE A 317 -13.17 -5.43 4.48
N ASP A 318 -12.11 -5.24 3.72
CA ASP A 318 -11.81 -4.02 2.98
C ASP A 318 -12.88 -3.66 1.95
N ASP A 319 -13.33 -4.65 1.20
CA ASP A 319 -14.29 -4.47 0.12
C ASP A 319 -15.69 -4.07 0.64
N VAL A 320 -16.18 -4.73 1.70
CA VAL A 320 -17.38 -4.35 2.45
C VAL A 320 -17.22 -2.97 3.08
N HIS A 321 -16.07 -2.68 3.68
CA HIS A 321 -15.85 -1.40 4.35
C HIS A 321 -15.83 -0.24 3.35
N ILE A 322 -14.98 -0.33 2.31
CA ILE A 322 -14.73 0.76 1.37
C ILE A 322 -15.87 0.91 0.36
N THR A 323 -16.32 -0.17 -0.27
CA THR A 323 -17.34 -0.08 -1.34
C THR A 323 -18.76 -0.29 -0.85
N GLY A 324 -18.93 -0.70 0.40
CA GLY A 324 -20.23 -0.76 1.07
C GLY A 324 -20.44 0.40 2.02
N THR A 325 -19.84 0.34 3.21
CA THR A 325 -20.07 1.33 4.28
C THR A 325 -19.60 2.73 3.89
N VAL A 326 -18.35 2.89 3.48
CA VAL A 326 -17.78 4.20 3.11
C VAL A 326 -18.46 4.75 1.86
N ALA A 327 -18.74 3.92 0.86
CA ALA A 327 -19.49 4.32 -0.33
C ALA A 327 -20.90 4.84 0.01
N HIS A 328 -21.61 4.17 0.94
CA HIS A 328 -22.91 4.62 1.42
C HIS A 328 -22.81 6.02 2.09
N TYR A 329 -21.86 6.22 3.00
CA TYR A 329 -21.64 7.53 3.63
C TYR A 329 -21.14 8.60 2.65
N ALA A 330 -20.51 8.20 1.54
CA ALA A 330 -20.10 9.10 0.46
C ALA A 330 -21.23 9.39 -0.55
N ASN A 331 -22.44 8.83 -0.36
CA ASN A 331 -23.56 8.92 -1.29
C ASN A 331 -23.21 8.43 -2.71
N LEU A 332 -22.47 7.33 -2.79
CA LEU A 332 -22.05 6.72 -4.04
C LEU A 332 -22.93 5.53 -4.41
N THR A 333 -23.20 5.36 -5.70
CA THR A 333 -23.93 4.21 -6.24
C THR A 333 -22.98 3.31 -7.01
N ILE A 334 -23.12 2.00 -6.83
CA ILE A 334 -22.38 0.99 -7.58
C ILE A 334 -23.03 0.84 -8.95
N THR A 335 -22.23 0.94 -10.01
CA THR A 335 -22.60 0.56 -11.37
C THR A 335 -22.30 -0.93 -11.53
N PRO A 336 -23.31 -1.80 -11.73
CA PRO A 336 -23.07 -3.22 -11.97
C PRO A 336 -22.29 -3.45 -13.25
N MET A 337 -21.36 -4.39 -13.22
CA MET A 337 -20.51 -4.74 -14.36
C MET A 337 -21.03 -5.99 -15.08
N ASP A 338 -22.32 -6.01 -15.39
CA ASP A 338 -23.00 -7.15 -15.99
C ASP A 338 -22.41 -7.48 -17.36
N GLY A 339 -22.06 -8.76 -17.58
CA GLY A 339 -21.53 -9.25 -18.86
C GLY A 339 -20.08 -8.88 -19.17
N LEU A 340 -19.34 -8.26 -18.24
CA LEU A 340 -17.92 -7.92 -18.42
C LEU A 340 -16.97 -8.83 -17.62
N TYR A 341 -17.52 -9.79 -16.87
CA TYR A 341 -16.74 -10.88 -16.31
C TYR A 341 -16.80 -12.09 -17.23
N LEU A 342 -15.64 -12.71 -17.46
CA LEU A 342 -15.57 -13.99 -18.13
C LEU A 342 -15.96 -15.07 -17.12
N ASP A 343 -17.10 -15.72 -17.38
CA ASP A 343 -17.56 -16.83 -16.55
C ASP A 343 -16.66 -18.07 -16.71
N GLU A 344 -16.86 -19.05 -15.83
CA GLU A 344 -16.03 -20.26 -15.79
C GLU A 344 -16.14 -21.10 -17.07
N GLU A 345 -17.33 -21.19 -17.67
CA GLU A 345 -17.56 -21.96 -18.90
C GLU A 345 -16.84 -21.31 -20.08
N GLN A 346 -17.05 -20.01 -20.28
CA GLN A 346 -16.39 -19.21 -21.31
C GLN A 346 -14.87 -19.20 -21.14
N ARG A 347 -14.37 -19.12 -19.90
CA ARG A 347 -12.93 -19.24 -19.60
C ARG A 347 -12.41 -20.60 -20.04
N ASN A 348 -13.08 -21.68 -19.66
CA ASN A 348 -12.66 -23.04 -20.03
C ASN A 348 -12.70 -23.24 -21.55
N ASP A 349 -13.71 -22.73 -22.22
CA ASP A 349 -13.83 -22.81 -23.68
C ASP A 349 -12.77 -21.99 -24.39
N LEU A 350 -12.44 -20.80 -23.88
CA LEU A 350 -11.36 -19.98 -24.40
C LEU A 350 -10.00 -20.70 -24.24
N LEU A 351 -9.73 -21.25 -23.06
CA LEU A 351 -8.49 -21.97 -22.77
C LEU A 351 -8.34 -23.26 -23.58
N ASN A 352 -9.46 -23.88 -23.98
CA ASN A 352 -9.50 -25.09 -24.79
C ASN A 352 -9.69 -24.80 -26.30
N HIS A 353 -9.57 -23.54 -26.72
CA HIS A 353 -9.72 -23.10 -28.11
C HIS A 353 -11.09 -23.41 -28.75
N LYS A 354 -12.12 -23.62 -27.94
CA LYS A 354 -13.52 -23.77 -28.39
C LYS A 354 -14.19 -22.42 -28.63
N LEU A 355 -13.73 -21.38 -27.94
CA LEU A 355 -14.22 -20.01 -28.07
C LEU A 355 -13.10 -19.08 -28.56
N ASN A 356 -13.45 -18.07 -29.36
CA ASN A 356 -12.49 -17.11 -29.88
C ASN A 356 -12.55 -15.78 -29.11
N ALA A 357 -11.39 -15.28 -28.67
CA ALA A 357 -11.30 -14.00 -27.96
C ALA A 357 -11.76 -12.80 -28.81
N THR A 358 -11.63 -12.86 -30.14
CA THR A 358 -11.91 -11.74 -31.07
C THR A 358 -13.38 -11.29 -31.08
N GLY A 359 -14.30 -12.05 -30.46
CA GLY A 359 -15.71 -11.67 -30.30
C GLY A 359 -16.17 -11.50 -28.85
N LEU A 360 -15.28 -11.64 -27.88
CA LEU A 360 -15.61 -11.54 -26.46
C LEU A 360 -15.24 -10.19 -25.90
N VAL A 361 -16.23 -9.46 -25.42
CA VAL A 361 -16.02 -8.24 -24.62
C VAL A 361 -16.10 -8.62 -23.15
N PHE A 362 -14.94 -8.81 -22.52
CA PHE A 362 -14.81 -8.98 -21.08
C PHE A 362 -13.61 -8.17 -20.58
N PHE A 363 -13.67 -7.74 -19.32
CA PHE A 363 -12.58 -7.02 -18.68
C PHE A 363 -11.83 -7.89 -17.68
N PHE A 364 -12.54 -8.71 -16.92
CA PHE A 364 -11.98 -9.42 -15.77
C PHE A 364 -12.38 -10.89 -15.77
N THR A 365 -11.57 -11.74 -15.14
CA THR A 365 -12.02 -13.05 -14.66
C THR A 365 -12.46 -12.95 -13.19
N HIS A 366 -13.12 -13.99 -12.69
CA HIS A 366 -13.20 -14.23 -11.24
C HIS A 366 -11.79 -14.49 -10.64
N PRO A 367 -11.60 -14.38 -9.31
CA PRO A 367 -10.29 -14.56 -8.66
C PRO A 367 -9.88 -16.04 -8.53
N ASN A 368 -8.72 -16.27 -7.90
CA ASN A 368 -8.09 -17.58 -7.68
C ASN A 368 -7.58 -18.25 -8.97
N LEU A 369 -7.20 -17.48 -10.00
CA LEU A 369 -6.58 -18.07 -11.18
C LEU A 369 -5.17 -18.56 -10.88
N PRO A 370 -4.84 -19.81 -11.23
CA PRO A 370 -3.46 -20.28 -11.28
C PRO A 370 -2.61 -19.45 -12.23
N MET A 371 -1.31 -19.28 -11.93
CA MET A 371 -0.41 -18.45 -12.75
C MET A 371 -0.23 -18.97 -14.17
N ASN A 372 -0.29 -20.29 -14.38
CA ASN A 372 -0.29 -20.89 -15.72
C ASN A 372 -1.56 -20.54 -16.51
N GLU A 373 -2.73 -20.45 -15.86
CA GLU A 373 -3.96 -20.00 -16.51
C GLU A 373 -3.88 -18.51 -16.88
N ILE A 374 -3.37 -17.65 -16.00
CA ILE A 374 -3.13 -16.23 -16.34
C ILE A 374 -2.26 -16.09 -17.60
N ARG A 375 -1.19 -16.90 -17.73
CA ARG A 375 -0.33 -16.91 -18.92
C ARG A 375 -1.08 -17.38 -20.18
N ARG A 376 -1.86 -18.46 -20.08
CA ARG A 376 -2.66 -18.98 -21.21
C ARG A 376 -3.77 -18.03 -21.63
N MET A 377 -4.43 -17.38 -20.67
CA MET A 377 -5.41 -16.33 -20.92
C MET A 377 -4.79 -15.16 -21.68
N TRP A 378 -3.60 -14.73 -21.27
CA TRP A 378 -2.87 -13.67 -21.98
C TRP A 378 -2.54 -14.04 -23.42
N GLN A 379 -2.05 -15.26 -23.66
CA GLN A 379 -1.80 -15.77 -25.00
C GLN A 379 -3.09 -15.76 -25.84
N ALA A 380 -4.19 -16.29 -25.29
CA ALA A 380 -5.46 -16.39 -25.99
C ALA A 380 -6.03 -15.02 -26.44
N VAL A 381 -5.78 -13.95 -25.69
CA VAL A 381 -6.28 -12.59 -26.03
C VAL A 381 -5.29 -11.74 -26.82
N THR A 382 -4.01 -12.12 -26.92
CA THR A 382 -2.98 -11.29 -27.57
C THR A 382 -2.30 -11.91 -28.78
N GLU A 383 -2.35 -13.23 -28.95
CA GLU A 383 -1.74 -13.87 -30.11
C GLU A 383 -2.54 -13.52 -31.38
N PRO A 384 -1.90 -12.88 -32.38
CA PRO A 384 -2.50 -12.71 -33.70
C PRO A 384 -2.69 -14.11 -34.27
N LYS A 385 -3.93 -14.48 -34.59
CA LYS A 385 -4.13 -15.70 -35.39
C LYS A 385 -3.65 -15.39 -36.81
N ASP A 386 -2.66 -16.16 -37.26
CA ASP A 386 -2.23 -16.23 -38.65
C ASP A 386 -3.45 -16.17 -39.57
N SER A 387 -3.41 -15.27 -40.54
CA SER A 387 -4.43 -15.12 -41.59
C SER A 387 -4.35 -16.28 -42.61
N ARG A 388 -4.31 -17.52 -42.13
CA ARG A 388 -4.33 -18.73 -42.95
C ARG A 388 -5.40 -19.69 -42.43
N ARG A 389 -6.60 -19.51 -42.96
CA ARG A 389 -7.49 -20.62 -43.32
C ARG A 389 -7.87 -20.46 -44.77
#